data_AF-A0A1G9Z679-F1
#
_entry.id   AF-A0A1G9Z679-F1
#
_cell.length_a   1.000
_cell.length_b   1.000
_cell.length_c   1.000
_cell.angle_alpha   90.00
_cell.angle_beta   90.00
_cell.angle_gamma   90.00
#
_symmetry.space_group_name_H-M   'P 1'
#
loop_
_entity.id
_entity.type
_entity.pdbx_description
1 polymer ?
#
loop_
_entity_poly.entity_id
_entity_poly.type
_entity_poly.pdbx_seq_one_letter_code
_entity_poly.pdbx_strand_id
1 'polypeptide(L)'
;MDWFAPVRAYCERTGPDFWAEPVNALSNAGFLLAAAAAARRGSRADPPDRAALALAGLIAVVGIGSFLFHTLAVTWAMLADVIPIAVFVDAYSRSPSAGICGSLRSTSSCPPLGSPCSASSSRRSSMA
;
A
#
# COMPACT_ATOMS: atom_id res chain seq x y z
N MET A 1 1.05 23.55 19.59
CA MET A 1 0.41 23.37 18.27
C MET A 1 -1.00 23.94 18.35
N ASP A 2 -1.41 24.68 17.33
CA ASP A 2 -2.83 24.96 17.11
C ASP A 2 -3.42 23.82 16.27
N TRP A 3 -4.20 22.96 16.89
CA TRP A 3 -4.78 21.77 16.25
C TRP A 3 -5.89 22.10 15.26
N PHE A 4 -6.52 23.27 15.40
CA PHE A 4 -7.64 23.72 14.57
C PHE A 4 -7.22 24.78 13.54
N ALA A 5 -5.92 25.11 13.49
CA ALA A 5 -5.37 25.96 12.45
C ALA A 5 -5.73 25.39 11.06
N PRO A 6 -6.35 26.19 10.18
CA PRO A 6 -6.67 25.77 8.81
C PRO A 6 -5.40 25.47 8.01
N VAL A 7 -5.47 24.41 7.21
CA VAL A 7 -4.43 24.00 6.28
C VAL A 7 -4.95 24.17 4.86
N ARG A 8 -4.26 24.97 4.05
CA ARG A 8 -4.55 25.13 2.61
C ARG A 8 -3.40 24.55 1.80
N ALA A 9 -3.59 23.32 1.33
CA ALA A 9 -2.60 22.61 0.51
C ALA A 9 -3.07 22.41 -0.95
N TYR A 10 -4.38 22.45 -1.20
CA TYR A 10 -4.96 22.13 -2.51
C TYR A 10 -5.63 23.32 -3.15
N CYS A 11 -5.55 23.37 -4.49
CA CYS A 11 -6.17 24.41 -5.30
C CYS A 11 -7.71 24.35 -5.30
N GLU A 12 -8.30 23.18 -5.01
CA GLU A 12 -9.76 23.01 -4.96
C GLU A 12 -10.40 23.84 -3.84
N ARG A 13 -9.67 24.06 -2.73
CA ARG A 13 -10.21 24.72 -1.54
C ARG A 13 -10.35 26.22 -1.71
N THR A 14 -11.57 26.69 -1.87
CA THR A 14 -11.92 28.12 -1.98
C THR A 14 -12.37 28.76 -0.65
N GLY A 15 -12.72 27.96 0.36
CA GLY A 15 -13.26 28.45 1.63
C GLY A 15 -13.18 27.42 2.78
N PRO A 16 -13.64 27.78 3.99
CA PRO A 16 -13.60 26.91 5.17
C PRO A 16 -14.73 25.88 5.21
N ASP A 17 -15.63 25.90 4.23
CA ASP A 17 -16.80 25.03 4.20
C ASP A 17 -16.42 23.55 4.11
N PHE A 18 -17.32 22.69 4.62
CA PHE A 18 -17.14 21.24 4.67
C PHE A 18 -16.97 20.62 3.27
N TRP A 19 -17.63 21.20 2.26
CA TRP A 19 -17.58 20.76 0.86
C TRP A 19 -16.73 21.69 0.00
N ALA A 20 -15.70 22.31 0.58
CA ALA A 20 -14.78 23.13 -0.19
C ALA A 20 -13.83 22.30 -1.07
N GLU A 21 -13.67 21.00 -0.80
CA GLU A 21 -12.90 20.06 -1.64
C GLU A 21 -13.72 18.78 -1.97
N PRO A 22 -14.83 18.88 -2.71
CA PRO A 22 -15.76 17.78 -2.92
C PRO A 22 -15.16 16.66 -3.77
N VAL A 23 -14.37 16.97 -4.80
CA VAL A 23 -13.75 15.97 -5.67
C VAL A 23 -12.71 15.19 -4.88
N ASN A 24 -11.82 15.88 -4.17
CA ASN A 24 -10.84 15.21 -3.31
C ASN A 24 -11.53 14.36 -2.22
N ALA A 25 -12.53 14.89 -1.51
CA ALA A 25 -13.26 14.16 -0.48
C ALA A 25 -13.89 12.87 -1.03
N LEU A 26 -14.63 12.95 -2.15
CA LEU A 26 -15.33 11.80 -2.74
C LEU A 26 -14.38 10.74 -3.31
N SER A 27 -13.24 11.16 -3.87
CA SER A 27 -12.25 10.23 -4.44
C SER A 27 -11.73 9.20 -3.43
N ASN A 28 -11.72 9.54 -2.13
CA ASN A 28 -11.26 8.66 -1.06
C ASN A 28 -12.14 7.42 -0.86
N ALA A 29 -13.35 7.39 -1.42
CA ALA A 29 -14.15 6.17 -1.50
C ALA A 29 -13.39 5.02 -2.19
N GLY A 30 -12.46 5.34 -3.11
CA GLY A 30 -11.58 4.36 -3.74
C GLY A 30 -10.75 3.54 -2.74
N PHE A 31 -10.23 4.17 -1.67
CA PHE A 31 -9.51 3.47 -0.62
C PHE A 31 -10.40 2.48 0.12
N LEU A 32 -11.64 2.87 0.45
CA LEU A 32 -12.58 1.98 1.14
C LEU A 32 -12.95 0.77 0.27
N LEU A 33 -13.14 0.98 -1.04
CA LEU A 33 -13.37 -0.10 -2.00
C LEU A 33 -12.16 -1.03 -2.11
N ALA A 34 -10.94 -0.48 -2.18
CA ALA A 34 -9.71 -1.25 -2.22
C ALA A 34 -9.50 -2.06 -0.93
N ALA A 35 -9.76 -1.46 0.24
CA ALA A 35 -9.72 -2.14 1.54
C ALA A 35 -10.72 -3.30 1.59
N ALA A 36 -11.96 -3.09 1.15
CA ALA A 36 -12.97 -4.15 1.12
C ALA A 36 -12.56 -5.29 0.17
N ALA A 37 -12.02 -4.98 -1.00
CA ALA A 37 -11.54 -5.98 -1.95
C ALA A 37 -10.36 -6.79 -1.38
N ALA A 38 -9.37 -6.11 -0.79
CA ALA A 38 -8.21 -6.74 -0.15
C ALA A 38 -8.62 -7.62 1.03
N ALA A 39 -9.53 -7.14 1.88
CA ALA A 39 -10.04 -7.89 3.03
C ALA A 39 -10.79 -9.15 2.57
N ARG A 40 -11.65 -9.04 1.56
CA ARG A 40 -12.36 -10.19 0.96
C ARG A 40 -11.39 -11.23 0.42
N ARG A 41 -10.28 -10.81 -0.20
CA ARG A 41 -9.25 -11.73 -0.70
C ARG A 41 -8.49 -12.40 0.44
N GLY A 42 -8.04 -11.63 1.43
CA GLY A 42 -7.28 -12.13 2.58
C GLY A 42 -8.07 -13.11 3.44
N SER A 43 -9.37 -12.85 3.65
CA SER A 43 -10.26 -13.73 4.42
C SER A 43 -10.58 -15.05 3.72
N ARG A 44 -10.39 -15.14 2.39
CA ARG A 44 -10.65 -16.35 1.60
C ARG A 44 -9.43 -17.26 1.47
N ALA A 45 -8.26 -16.83 1.93
CA ALA A 45 -7.08 -17.69 1.99
C ALA A 45 -7.24 -18.75 3.09
N ASP A 46 -6.60 -19.90 2.93
CA ASP A 46 -6.56 -20.97 3.94
C ASP A 46 -5.09 -21.33 4.29
N PRO A 47 -4.60 -20.96 5.49
CA PRO A 47 -5.28 -20.13 6.49
C PRO A 47 -5.42 -18.65 6.03
N PRO A 48 -6.32 -17.85 6.65
CA PRO A 48 -6.50 -16.44 6.30
C PRO A 48 -5.19 -15.63 6.34
N ASP A 49 -4.98 -14.81 5.32
CA ASP A 49 -3.77 -13.98 5.20
C ASP A 49 -3.87 -12.77 6.15
N ARG A 50 -3.37 -12.96 7.37
CA ARG A 50 -3.40 -11.94 8.43
C ARG A 50 -2.66 -10.65 8.04
N ALA A 51 -1.59 -10.75 7.24
CA ALA A 51 -0.84 -9.58 6.80
C ALA A 51 -1.66 -8.77 5.79
N ALA A 52 -2.30 -9.44 4.82
CA ALA A 52 -3.21 -8.76 3.89
C ALA A 52 -4.41 -8.13 4.59
N LEU A 53 -4.96 -8.79 5.63
CA LEU A 53 -6.07 -8.23 6.42
C LEU A 53 -5.64 -7.00 7.22
N ALA A 54 -4.45 -7.02 7.84
CA ALA A 54 -3.92 -5.86 8.54
C ALA A 54 -3.68 -4.68 7.59
N LEU A 55 -3.09 -4.93 6.42
CA LEU A 55 -2.91 -3.91 5.39
C LEU A 55 -4.23 -3.37 4.84
N ALA A 56 -5.25 -4.23 4.66
CA ALA A 56 -6.59 -3.81 4.27
C ALA A 56 -7.22 -2.88 5.32
N GLY A 57 -7.03 -3.18 6.61
CA GLY A 57 -7.45 -2.30 7.70
C GLY A 57 -6.76 -0.93 7.64
N LEU A 58 -5.45 -0.90 7.40
CA LEU A 58 -4.71 0.36 7.24
C LEU A 58 -5.20 1.18 6.04
N ILE A 59 -5.49 0.55 4.90
CA ILE A 59 -6.07 1.24 3.72
C ILE A 59 -7.41 1.89 4.08
N ALA A 60 -8.25 1.22 4.86
CA ALA A 60 -9.51 1.81 5.30
C ALA A 60 -9.30 3.04 6.19
N VAL A 61 -8.34 2.98 7.12
CA VAL A 61 -7.97 4.11 7.98
C VAL A 61 -7.42 5.28 7.15
N VAL A 62 -6.59 5.01 6.14
CA VAL A 62 -6.11 6.03 5.19
C VAL A 62 -7.30 6.73 4.52
N GLY A 63 -8.23 5.99 3.92
CA GLY A 63 -9.40 6.58 3.26
C GLY A 63 -10.26 7.45 4.17
N ILE A 64 -10.43 7.04 5.44
CA ILE A 64 -11.15 7.85 6.44
C ILE A 64 -10.36 9.12 6.80
N GLY A 65 -9.05 8.99 7.02
CA GLY A 65 -8.16 10.11 7.32
C GLY A 65 -8.15 11.16 6.22
N SER A 66 -7.97 10.72 4.97
CA SER A 66 -8.00 11.60 3.79
C SER A 66 -9.36 12.29 3.64
N PHE A 67 -10.48 11.56 3.82
CA PHE A 67 -11.81 12.18 3.78
C PHE A 67 -11.99 13.26 4.86
N LEU A 68 -11.54 13.00 6.08
CA LEU A 68 -11.57 13.99 7.17
C LEU A 68 -10.70 15.21 6.85
N PHE A 69 -9.54 15.01 6.23
CA PHE A 69 -8.67 16.12 5.86
C PHE A 69 -9.30 16.99 4.77
N HIS A 70 -9.91 16.41 3.74
CA HIS A 70 -10.54 17.19 2.67
C HIS A 70 -11.86 17.86 3.06
N THR A 71 -12.48 17.43 4.16
CA THR A 71 -13.71 18.07 4.68
C THR A 71 -13.42 19.12 5.75
N LEU A 72 -12.46 18.88 6.64
CA LEU A 72 -12.15 19.79 7.74
C LEU A 72 -10.95 20.71 7.41
N ALA A 73 -9.93 20.15 6.76
CA ALA A 73 -8.62 20.74 6.47
C ALA A 73 -8.04 21.58 7.61
N VAL A 74 -7.90 20.92 8.76
CA VAL A 74 -7.22 21.42 9.96
C VAL A 74 -6.04 20.52 10.32
N THR A 75 -5.13 21.03 11.14
CA THR A 75 -3.86 20.35 11.46
C THR A 75 -4.03 18.92 11.95
N TRP A 76 -4.98 18.63 12.85
CA TRP A 76 -5.16 17.25 13.33
C TRP A 76 -5.69 16.31 12.23
N ALA A 77 -6.56 16.81 11.33
CA ALA A 77 -7.11 16.03 10.24
C ALA A 77 -6.03 15.72 9.19
N MET A 78 -5.13 16.67 8.93
CA MET A 78 -3.93 16.45 8.11
C MET A 78 -3.06 15.30 8.66
N LEU A 79 -2.84 15.26 9.97
CA LEU A 79 -2.08 14.17 10.58
C LEU A 79 -2.83 12.84 10.53
N ALA A 80 -4.16 12.87 10.67
CA ALA A 80 -5.02 11.68 10.51
C ALA A 80 -4.97 11.10 9.09
N ASP A 81 -4.57 11.89 8.09
CA ASP A 81 -4.32 11.44 6.72
C ASP A 81 -2.88 10.94 6.53
N VAL A 82 -1.89 11.79 6.82
CA VAL A 82 -0.47 11.51 6.50
C VAL A 82 0.13 10.38 7.36
N ILE A 83 -0.24 10.27 8.64
CA ILE A 83 0.35 9.25 9.54
C ILE A 83 -0.04 7.84 9.10
N PRO A 84 -1.34 7.52 8.87
CA PRO A 84 -1.73 6.21 8.36
C PRO A 84 -1.09 5.86 7.01
N ILE A 85 -0.92 6.84 6.11
CA ILE A 85 -0.24 6.63 4.83
C ILE A 85 1.21 6.20 5.06
N ALA A 86 1.95 6.91 5.91
CA ALA A 86 3.33 6.57 6.23
C ALA A 86 3.46 5.17 6.84
N VAL A 87 2.55 4.81 7.75
CA VAL A 87 2.50 3.47 8.37
C VAL A 87 2.17 2.40 7.32
N PHE A 88 1.22 2.66 6.42
CA PHE A 88 0.87 1.74 5.34
C PHE A 88 2.06 1.49 4.42
N VAL A 89 2.78 2.54 4.00
CA VAL A 89 3.96 2.42 3.14
C VAL A 89 5.05 1.58 3.82
N ASP A 90 5.39 1.87 5.08
CA ASP A 90 6.39 1.09 5.81
C ASP A 90 5.97 -0.38 5.99
N ALA A 91 4.72 -0.63 6.40
CA ALA A 91 4.20 -1.97 6.58
C ALA A 91 4.13 -2.75 5.26
N TYR A 92 3.71 -2.11 4.18
CA TYR A 92 3.65 -2.72 2.86
C TYR A 92 5.05 -3.08 2.35
N SER A 93 6.01 -2.15 2.44
CA SER A 93 7.40 -2.39 2.01
C SER A 93 8.08 -3.54 2.77
N ARG A 94 7.67 -3.82 4.00
CA ARG A 94 8.19 -4.93 4.82
C ARG A 94 7.39 -6.23 4.63
N SER A 95 6.22 -6.20 4.00
CA SER A 95 5.37 -7.37 3.85
C SER A 95 6.01 -8.38 2.89
N PRO A 96 6.16 -9.66 3.27
CA PRO A 96 6.72 -10.70 2.39
C PRO A 96 5.93 -10.87 1.08
N SER A 97 4.65 -10.50 1.08
CA SER A 97 3.75 -10.56 -0.08
C SER A 97 3.86 -9.34 -1.02
N ALA A 98 4.59 -8.28 -0.64
CA ALA A 98 4.87 -7.11 -1.49
C ALA A 98 6.13 -7.28 -2.35
N GLY A 99 6.68 -8.51 -2.41
CA GLY A 99 7.79 -8.87 -3.28
C GLY A 99 7.44 -8.70 -4.76
N ILE A 100 7.74 -7.52 -5.30
CA ILE A 100 8.20 -7.37 -6.70
C ILE A 100 9.57 -8.08 -6.88
N CYS A 101 10.15 -8.64 -5.82
CA CYS A 101 11.23 -9.61 -5.89
C CYS A 101 10.70 -11.06 -5.85
N GLY A 102 10.52 -11.63 -7.04
CA GLY A 102 10.88 -13.01 -7.33
C GLY A 102 10.06 -14.13 -6.69
N SER A 103 9.21 -14.74 -7.52
CA SER A 103 9.01 -16.19 -7.51
C SER A 103 10.35 -16.91 -7.76
N LEU A 104 11.24 -16.91 -6.78
CA LEU A 104 12.37 -17.84 -6.65
C LEU A 104 12.38 -18.37 -5.23
N ARG A 105 11.29 -19.05 -4.88
CA ARG A 105 11.35 -20.13 -3.89
C ARG A 105 12.02 -21.33 -4.57
N SER A 106 13.30 -21.17 -4.92
CA SER A 106 14.26 -22.25 -5.12
C SER A 106 15.47 -21.85 -4.29
N THR A 107 15.42 -22.27 -3.04
CA THR A 107 16.60 -22.32 -2.18
C THR A 107 17.74 -22.96 -2.96
N SER A 108 18.91 -22.28 -2.97
CA SER A 108 20.27 -22.80 -3.24
C SER A 108 21.01 -22.39 -4.53
N SER A 109 20.47 -21.61 -5.47
CA SER A 109 21.15 -21.49 -6.78
C SER A 109 21.19 -20.06 -7.37
N CYS A 110 21.69 -19.09 -6.62
CA CYS A 110 22.23 -17.86 -7.24
C CYS A 110 23.70 -17.72 -6.85
N PRO A 111 24.66 -17.82 -7.79
CA PRO A 111 26.03 -17.45 -7.51
C PRO A 111 26.13 -15.91 -7.38
N PRO A 112 27.05 -15.39 -6.56
CA PRO A 112 27.26 -13.95 -6.45
C PRO A 112 27.77 -13.36 -7.77
N LEU A 113 27.40 -12.09 -8.03
CA LEU A 113 27.84 -11.33 -9.20
C LEU A 113 29.38 -11.36 -9.29
N GLY A 114 29.91 -11.97 -10.36
CA GLY A 114 31.36 -11.95 -10.65
C GLY A 114 31.96 -13.27 -11.14
N SER A 115 31.23 -14.39 -11.11
CA SER A 115 31.76 -15.66 -11.63
C SER A 115 31.75 -15.72 -13.17
N PRO A 116 32.87 -16.06 -13.83
CA PRO A 116 32.91 -16.23 -15.28
C PRO A 116 32.08 -17.44 -15.71
N CYS A 117 31.35 -17.26 -16.81
CA CYS A 117 30.43 -18.24 -17.37
C CYS A 117 31.21 -19.46 -17.89
N SER A 118 31.34 -20.51 -17.08
CA SER A 118 31.92 -21.78 -17.51
C SER A 118 30.82 -22.63 -18.15
N ALA A 119 30.78 -22.65 -19.48
CA ALA A 119 29.86 -23.47 -20.25
C ALA A 119 30.25 -24.95 -20.11
N SER A 120 29.61 -25.65 -19.17
CA SER A 120 29.68 -27.10 -19.07
C SER A 120 28.83 -27.72 -20.19
N SER A 121 29.50 -28.19 -21.24
CA SER A 121 28.90 -29.04 -22.26
C SER A 121 28.56 -30.40 -21.64
N SER A 122 27.27 -30.73 -21.58
CA SER A 122 26.81 -32.08 -21.26
C SER A 122 25.86 -32.55 -22.36
N ARG A 123 26.46 -33.16 -23.39
CA ARG A 123 25.76 -34.05 -24.32
C ARG A 123 25.09 -35.16 -23.51
N ARG A 124 23.80 -35.41 -23.76
CA ARG A 124 23.23 -36.77 -23.68
C ARG A 124 22.29 -36.98 -24.85
N SER A 125 22.87 -37.52 -25.92
CA SER A 125 22.20 -38.43 -26.83
C SER A 125 21.73 -39.66 -26.05
N SER A 126 20.47 -40.06 -26.21
CA SER A 126 20.09 -41.40 -26.67
C SER A 126 18.57 -41.52 -26.65
N MET A 127 17.97 -41.43 -27.84
CA MET A 127 16.76 -42.16 -28.18
C MET A 127 17.19 -43.61 -28.44
N ALA A 128 16.57 -44.55 -27.74
CA ALA A 128 16.30 -45.93 -28.16
C ALA A 128 15.50 -46.62 -27.04
#